data_AF-A0A918M7J0-F1
#
_entry.id   AF-A0A918M7J0-F1
#
_cell.length_a   1.000
_cell.length_b   1.000
_cell.length_c   1.000
_cell.angle_alpha   90.00
_cell.angle_beta   90.00
_cell.angle_gamma   90.00
#
_symmetry.space_group_name_H-M   'P 1'
#
loop_
_entity.id
_entity.type
_entity.pdbx_description
1 polymer ?
#
loop_
_entity_poly.entity_id
_entity_poly.type
_entity_poly.pdbx_seq_one_letter_code
_entity_poly.pdbx_strand_id
1 'polypeptide(L)'
;MTQPERQEAMTERSTEAALRARLLLAQRHAHTTDAERAEADARFHQAQAALERANAREARTHADAVNAHTAVAEVRRLCDLTISSSVRVQAVAQARDTLAVIDSCMAGETVPGDGAWGTVWLHGNWRYLTSQMTTAEREAAADAVARWNAALNADDGNVEEGEPDGLRWWRDDR
;
A
#
# COMPACT_ATOMS: atom_id res chain seq x y z
N MET A 1 -103.18 25.32 -30.41
CA MET A 1 -101.89 24.95 -31.02
C MET A 1 -102.11 24.68 -32.50
N THR A 2 -101.60 25.56 -33.34
CA THR A 2 -101.56 25.36 -34.79
C THR A 2 -100.51 24.29 -35.12
N GLN A 3 -100.71 23.56 -36.20
CA GLN A 3 -99.79 22.51 -36.69
C GLN A 3 -98.30 22.95 -36.77
N PRO A 4 -97.94 24.19 -37.16
CA PRO A 4 -96.56 24.69 -37.10
C PRO A 4 -95.97 24.77 -35.68
N GLU A 5 -96.73 25.22 -34.67
CA GLU A 5 -96.23 25.35 -33.29
C GLU A 5 -95.84 23.98 -32.68
N ARG A 6 -96.52 22.91 -33.12
CA ARG A 6 -96.17 21.54 -32.70
C ARG A 6 -94.86 21.05 -33.33
N GLN A 7 -94.59 21.42 -34.59
CA GLN A 7 -93.35 21.05 -35.26
C GLN A 7 -92.16 21.79 -34.66
N GLU A 8 -92.31 23.08 -34.37
CA GLU A 8 -91.25 23.90 -33.77
C GLU A 8 -90.87 23.39 -32.37
N ALA A 9 -91.85 23.13 -31.50
CA ALA A 9 -91.61 22.57 -30.17
C ALA A 9 -90.97 21.16 -30.21
N MET A 10 -91.28 20.35 -31.24
CA MET A 10 -90.64 19.05 -31.43
C MET A 10 -89.18 19.19 -31.87
N THR A 11 -88.89 20.15 -32.77
CA THR A 11 -87.52 20.43 -33.19
C THR A 11 -86.66 20.97 -32.06
N GLU A 12 -87.19 21.85 -31.22
CA GLU A 12 -86.49 22.40 -30.04
C GLU A 12 -86.19 21.32 -28.99
N ARG A 13 -87.13 20.41 -28.73
CA ARG A 13 -86.89 19.26 -27.84
C ARG A 13 -85.82 18.32 -28.39
N SER A 14 -85.78 18.12 -29.71
CA SER A 14 -84.78 17.29 -30.38
C SER A 14 -83.39 17.92 -30.32
N THR A 15 -83.27 19.23 -30.56
CA THR A 15 -82.00 19.94 -30.46
C THR A 15 -81.48 19.97 -29.02
N GLU A 16 -82.36 20.20 -28.04
CA GLU A 16 -82.00 20.14 -26.62
C GLU A 16 -81.50 18.75 -26.22
N ALA A 17 -82.20 17.69 -26.62
CA ALA A 17 -81.77 16.30 -26.37
C ALA A 17 -80.39 16.01 -26.99
N ALA A 18 -80.15 16.48 -28.22
CA ALA A 18 -78.86 16.34 -28.89
C ALA A 18 -77.73 17.10 -28.18
N LEU A 19 -77.99 18.32 -27.70
CA LEU A 19 -77.01 19.10 -26.94
C LEU A 19 -76.67 18.45 -25.60
N ARG A 20 -77.68 17.97 -24.86
CA ARG A 20 -77.48 17.23 -23.60
C ARG A 20 -76.64 15.96 -23.83
N ALA A 21 -76.95 15.20 -24.89
CA ALA A 21 -76.16 14.01 -25.24
C ALA A 21 -74.70 14.36 -25.56
N ARG A 22 -74.45 15.42 -26.33
CA ARG A 22 -73.09 15.91 -26.64
C ARG A 22 -72.35 16.34 -25.38
N LEU A 23 -73.00 17.05 -24.47
CA LEU A 23 -72.40 17.48 -23.20
C LEU A 23 -71.97 16.29 -22.34
N LEU A 24 -72.84 15.28 -22.20
CA LEU A 24 -72.53 14.06 -21.44
C LEU A 24 -71.36 13.28 -22.05
N LEU A 25 -71.30 13.18 -23.39
CA LEU A 25 -70.17 12.56 -24.09
C LEU A 25 -68.88 13.33 -23.85
N ALA A 26 -68.90 14.66 -23.95
CA ALA A 26 -67.74 15.50 -23.70
C ALA A 26 -67.27 15.39 -22.24
N GLN A 27 -68.19 15.38 -21.28
CA GLN A 27 -67.88 15.21 -19.86
C GLN A 27 -67.28 13.83 -19.58
N ARG A 28 -67.84 12.76 -20.15
CA ARG A 28 -67.28 11.41 -20.04
C ARG A 28 -65.88 11.36 -20.63
N HIS A 29 -65.67 11.97 -21.79
CA HIS A 29 -64.35 12.02 -22.43
C HIS A 29 -63.33 12.80 -21.59
N ALA A 30 -63.72 13.93 -20.99
CA ALA A 30 -62.87 14.68 -20.07
C ALA A 30 -62.48 13.82 -18.85
N HIS A 31 -63.45 13.15 -18.22
CA HIS A 31 -63.18 12.26 -17.09
C HIS A 31 -62.26 11.08 -17.46
N THR A 32 -62.41 10.48 -18.65
CA THR A 32 -61.52 9.41 -19.09
C THR A 32 -60.10 9.93 -19.32
N THR A 33 -59.95 11.10 -19.95
CA THR A 33 -58.63 11.69 -20.21
C THR A 33 -57.94 12.11 -18.90
N ASP A 34 -58.70 12.67 -17.95
CA ASP A 34 -58.17 13.04 -16.64
C ASP A 34 -57.73 11.79 -15.85
N ALA A 35 -58.51 10.69 -15.92
CA ALA A 35 -58.15 9.43 -15.29
C ALA A 35 -56.88 8.82 -15.92
N GLU A 36 -56.78 8.79 -17.25
CA GLU A 36 -55.58 8.31 -17.95
C GLU A 36 -54.33 9.14 -17.59
N ARG A 37 -54.48 10.46 -17.48
CA ARG A 37 -53.40 11.35 -17.05
C ARG A 37 -52.98 11.07 -15.61
N ALA A 38 -53.93 10.93 -14.69
CA ALA A 38 -53.64 10.62 -13.30
C ALA A 38 -52.94 9.26 -13.15
N GLU A 39 -53.33 8.25 -13.93
CA GLU A 39 -52.64 6.96 -13.96
C GLU A 39 -51.22 7.07 -14.51
N ALA A 40 -51.00 7.85 -15.57
CA ALA A 40 -49.67 8.07 -16.14
C ALA A 40 -48.74 8.76 -15.14
N ASP A 41 -49.24 9.81 -14.47
CA ASP A 41 -48.49 10.55 -13.43
C ASP A 41 -48.17 9.62 -12.24
N ALA A 42 -49.13 8.79 -11.81
CA ALA A 42 -48.90 7.80 -10.75
C ALA A 42 -47.82 6.77 -11.13
N ARG A 43 -47.85 6.25 -12.36
CA ARG A 43 -46.81 5.32 -12.86
C ARG A 43 -45.44 6.00 -12.92
N PHE A 44 -45.39 7.26 -13.37
CA PHE A 44 -44.16 8.03 -13.41
C PHE A 44 -43.53 8.21 -12.03
N HIS A 45 -44.32 8.64 -11.04
CA HIS A 45 -43.83 8.80 -9.67
C HIS A 45 -43.43 7.47 -9.02
N GLN A 46 -44.15 6.38 -9.30
CA GLN A 46 -43.73 5.05 -8.85
C GLN A 46 -42.39 4.63 -9.45
N ALA A 47 -42.18 4.87 -10.75
CA ALA A 47 -40.93 4.58 -11.43
C ALA A 47 -39.77 5.42 -10.86
N GLN A 48 -39.98 6.72 -10.62
CA GLN A 48 -38.99 7.58 -9.98
C GLN A 48 -38.62 7.09 -8.57
N ALA A 49 -39.61 6.79 -7.73
CA ALA A 49 -39.36 6.27 -6.39
C ALA A 49 -38.65 4.90 -6.42
N ALA A 50 -38.91 4.06 -7.41
CA ALA A 50 -38.19 2.80 -7.59
C ALA A 50 -36.72 3.05 -7.96
N LEU A 51 -36.46 3.97 -8.90
CA LEU A 51 -35.12 4.36 -9.32
C LEU A 51 -34.33 4.96 -8.16
N GLU A 52 -34.90 5.87 -7.39
CA GLU A 52 -34.25 6.48 -6.22
C GLU A 52 -33.89 5.42 -5.16
N ARG A 53 -34.76 4.45 -4.91
CA ARG A 53 -34.46 3.33 -4.00
C ARG A 53 -33.35 2.44 -4.55
N ALA A 54 -33.26 2.23 -5.86
CA ALA A 54 -32.18 1.48 -6.49
C ALA A 54 -30.85 2.23 -6.32
N ASN A 55 -30.82 3.51 -6.66
CA ASN A 55 -29.65 4.38 -6.50
C ASN A 55 -29.18 4.43 -5.03
N ALA A 56 -30.12 4.53 -4.08
CA ALA A 56 -29.79 4.52 -2.65
C ALA A 56 -29.18 3.18 -2.19
N ARG A 57 -29.62 2.04 -2.76
CA ARG A 57 -29.01 0.74 -2.47
C ARG A 57 -27.61 0.65 -3.07
N GLU A 58 -27.43 1.06 -4.31
CA GLU A 58 -26.13 1.06 -4.98
C GLU A 58 -25.12 1.93 -4.25
N ALA A 59 -25.52 3.15 -3.85
CA ALA A 59 -24.68 4.06 -3.07
C ALA A 59 -24.24 3.45 -1.72
N ARG A 60 -25.15 2.74 -1.03
CA ARG A 60 -24.82 2.02 0.22
C ARG A 60 -23.83 0.89 -0.04
N THR A 61 -24.08 0.04 -1.02
CA THR A 61 -23.16 -1.06 -1.39
C THR A 61 -21.78 -0.53 -1.76
N HIS A 62 -21.72 0.58 -2.50
CA HIS A 62 -20.46 1.23 -2.85
C HIS A 62 -19.73 1.76 -1.62
N ALA A 63 -20.43 2.46 -0.72
CA ALA A 63 -19.86 2.96 0.53
C ALA A 63 -19.32 1.81 1.40
N ASP A 64 -20.07 0.71 1.52
CA ASP A 64 -19.65 -0.48 2.27
C ASP A 64 -18.39 -1.11 1.67
N ALA A 65 -18.31 -1.19 0.33
CA ALA A 65 -17.12 -1.71 -0.35
C ALA A 65 -15.87 -0.83 -0.11
N VAL A 66 -16.02 0.50 -0.18
CA VAL A 66 -14.93 1.46 0.11
C VAL A 66 -14.48 1.36 1.57
N ASN A 67 -15.42 1.22 2.50
CA ASN A 67 -15.11 1.06 3.93
C ASN A 67 -14.37 -0.25 4.20
N ALA A 68 -14.82 -1.36 3.60
CA ALA A 68 -14.15 -2.66 3.72
C ALA A 68 -12.72 -2.60 3.15
N HIS A 69 -12.53 -1.98 1.99
CA HIS A 69 -11.20 -1.81 1.40
C HIS A 69 -10.28 -0.98 2.30
N THR A 70 -10.80 0.11 2.86
CA THR A 70 -10.05 0.97 3.80
C THR A 70 -9.65 0.22 5.07
N ALA A 71 -10.56 -0.58 5.63
CA ALA A 71 -10.28 -1.38 6.82
C ALA A 71 -9.18 -2.43 6.56
N VAL A 72 -9.23 -3.12 5.42
CA VAL A 72 -8.19 -4.10 5.04
C VAL A 72 -6.84 -3.42 4.84
N ALA A 73 -6.80 -2.26 4.20
CA ALA A 73 -5.57 -1.49 4.01
C ALA A 73 -4.95 -1.09 5.36
N GLU A 74 -5.76 -0.66 6.32
CA GLU A 74 -5.30 -0.28 7.65
C GLU A 74 -4.78 -1.48 8.46
N VAL A 75 -5.49 -2.62 8.43
CA VAL A 75 -5.02 -3.86 9.06
C VAL A 75 -3.66 -4.28 8.49
N ARG A 76 -3.50 -4.21 7.16
CA ARG A 76 -2.22 -4.52 6.52
C ARG A 76 -1.11 -3.59 7.00
N ARG A 77 -1.36 -2.28 7.04
CA ARG A 77 -0.42 -1.29 7.55
C ARG A 77 0.01 -1.57 8.99
N LEU A 78 -0.93 -1.93 9.86
CA LEU A 78 -0.64 -2.28 11.26
C LEU A 78 0.17 -3.57 11.38
N CYS A 79 -0.12 -4.59 10.56
CA CYS A 79 0.66 -5.81 10.49
C CYS A 79 2.10 -5.52 10.05
N ASP A 80 2.29 -4.74 8.99
CA ASP A 80 3.61 -4.36 8.49
C ASP A 80 4.42 -3.61 9.56
N LEU A 81 3.79 -2.65 10.25
CA LEU A 81 4.42 -1.92 11.35
C LEU A 81 4.82 -2.86 12.49
N THR A 82 3.94 -3.80 12.87
CA THR A 82 4.19 -4.76 13.96
C THR A 82 5.34 -5.69 13.62
N ILE A 83 5.41 -6.16 12.37
CA ILE A 83 6.51 -7.00 11.87
C ILE A 83 7.82 -6.21 11.90
N SER A 84 7.84 -4.98 11.39
CA SER A 84 9.03 -4.13 11.42
C SER A 84 9.50 -3.78 12.83
N SER A 85 8.58 -3.60 13.78
CA SER A 85 8.91 -3.34 15.19
C SER A 85 9.25 -4.60 15.99
N SER A 86 9.12 -5.79 15.40
CA SER A 86 9.35 -7.06 16.10
C SER A 86 10.83 -7.22 16.42
N VAL A 87 11.15 -7.37 17.71
CA VAL A 87 12.50 -7.68 18.21
C VAL A 87 13.12 -8.91 17.52
N ARG A 88 12.28 -9.85 17.05
CA ARG A 88 12.75 -11.02 16.30
C ARG A 88 13.38 -10.65 14.96
N VAL A 89 12.84 -9.67 14.23
CA VAL A 89 13.41 -9.23 12.94
C VAL A 89 14.77 -8.58 13.17
N GLN A 90 14.88 -7.74 14.20
CA GLN A 90 16.15 -7.11 14.59
C GLN A 90 17.20 -8.15 15.03
N ALA A 91 16.80 -9.13 15.85
CA ALA A 91 17.69 -10.20 16.29
C ALA A 91 18.19 -11.07 15.13
N VAL A 92 17.33 -11.39 14.15
CA VAL A 92 17.73 -12.13 12.95
C VAL A 92 18.68 -11.30 12.08
N ALA A 93 18.43 -10.00 11.91
CA ALA A 93 19.33 -9.11 11.19
C ALA A 93 20.71 -9.06 11.87
N GLN A 94 20.75 -8.81 13.18
CA GLN A 94 21.99 -8.79 13.96
C GLN A 94 22.74 -10.13 13.90
N ALA A 95 22.05 -11.26 13.95
CA ALA A 95 22.67 -12.58 13.82
C ALA A 95 23.31 -12.77 12.43
N ARG A 96 22.66 -12.31 11.36
CA ARG A 96 23.22 -12.33 10.00
C ARG A 96 24.45 -11.44 9.88
N ASP A 97 24.40 -10.23 10.41
CA ASP A 97 25.56 -9.33 10.41
C ASP A 97 26.73 -9.93 11.19
N THR A 98 26.45 -10.58 12.33
CA THR A 98 27.46 -11.28 13.13
C THR A 98 28.08 -12.44 12.36
N LEU A 99 27.26 -13.25 11.67
CA LEU A 99 27.75 -14.34 10.83
C LEU A 99 28.59 -13.83 9.66
N ALA A 100 28.17 -12.74 9.00
CA ALA A 100 28.96 -12.14 7.92
C ALA A 100 30.34 -11.66 8.41
N VAL A 101 30.41 -11.05 9.60
CA VAL A 101 31.70 -10.67 10.21
C VAL A 101 32.56 -11.90 10.52
N ILE A 102 31.96 -12.97 11.06
CA ILE A 102 32.68 -14.23 11.31
C ILE A 102 33.19 -14.82 10.01
N ASP A 103 32.37 -14.87 8.96
CA ASP A 103 32.73 -15.42 7.66
C ASP A 103 33.89 -14.63 7.02
N SER A 104 33.85 -13.29 7.04
CA SER A 104 34.97 -12.45 6.58
C SER A 104 36.26 -12.69 7.39
N CYS A 105 36.16 -12.80 8.71
CA CYS A 105 37.31 -13.14 9.57
C CYS A 105 37.91 -14.51 9.21
N MET A 106 37.05 -15.52 8.96
CA MET A 106 37.48 -16.87 8.60
C MET A 106 38.02 -16.97 7.18
N ALA A 107 37.55 -16.13 6.26
CA ALA A 107 38.04 -16.03 4.90
C ALA A 107 39.37 -15.26 4.79
N GLY A 108 39.85 -14.65 5.87
CA GLY A 108 41.06 -13.82 5.87
C GLY A 108 40.87 -12.48 5.17
N GLU A 109 39.62 -12.05 4.96
CA GLU A 109 39.31 -10.73 4.40
C GLU A 109 39.70 -9.63 5.38
N THR A 110 39.99 -8.43 4.86
CA THR A 110 40.32 -7.30 5.71
C THR A 110 39.10 -6.82 6.48
N VAL A 111 39.28 -6.62 7.78
CA VAL A 111 38.23 -6.17 8.69
C VAL A 111 38.38 -4.66 8.91
N PRO A 112 37.27 -3.91 9.13
CA PRO A 112 37.34 -2.50 9.55
C PRO A 112 38.20 -2.33 10.82
N GLY A 113 39.46 -1.91 10.64
CA GLY A 113 40.46 -1.81 11.70
C GLY A 113 41.84 -2.35 11.32
N ASP A 114 41.92 -3.27 10.36
CA ASP A 114 43.18 -3.88 9.91
C ASP A 114 44.13 -2.82 9.32
N GLY A 115 43.61 -1.87 8.52
CA GLY A 115 44.42 -0.76 7.98
C GLY A 115 44.91 0.23 9.05
N ALA A 116 44.21 0.38 10.16
CA ALA A 116 44.67 1.20 11.28
C ALA A 116 45.89 0.55 11.94
N TRP A 117 45.82 -0.76 12.19
CA TRP A 117 46.97 -1.52 12.68
C TRP A 117 48.12 -1.54 11.68
N GLY A 118 47.86 -1.65 10.38
CA GLY A 118 48.87 -1.50 9.32
C GLY A 118 49.60 -0.16 9.39
N THR A 119 48.87 0.94 9.59
CA THR A 119 49.44 2.29 9.76
C THR A 119 50.29 2.37 11.04
N VAL A 120 49.82 1.80 12.15
CA VAL A 120 50.55 1.74 13.42
C VAL A 120 51.84 0.93 13.30
N TRP A 121 51.83 -0.17 12.55
CA TRP A 121 53.03 -0.97 12.30
C TRP A 121 54.05 -0.21 11.44
N LEU A 122 53.61 0.43 10.35
CA LEU A 122 54.50 1.16 9.43
C LEU A 122 55.10 2.43 10.05
N HIS A 123 54.33 3.16 10.84
CA HIS A 123 54.71 4.51 11.28
C HIS A 123 54.89 4.64 12.79
N GLY A 124 54.39 3.69 13.57
CA GLY A 124 54.55 3.65 15.02
C GLY A 124 55.83 2.91 15.43
N ASN A 125 56.25 3.11 16.68
CA ASN A 125 57.25 2.25 17.29
C ASN A 125 56.59 0.91 17.67
N TRP A 126 56.43 0.02 16.68
CA TRP A 126 55.68 -1.24 16.80
C TRP A 126 56.11 -2.06 18.02
N ARG A 127 57.42 -2.24 18.22
CA ARG A 127 57.98 -3.00 19.35
C ARG A 127 57.63 -2.37 20.68
N TYR A 128 57.74 -1.05 20.81
CA TYR A 128 57.34 -0.34 22.03
C TYR A 128 55.84 -0.46 22.29
N LEU A 129 55.00 -0.20 21.29
CA LEU A 129 53.54 -0.24 21.44
C LEU A 129 53.03 -1.63 21.82
N THR A 130 53.54 -2.67 21.17
CA THR A 130 53.18 -4.06 21.46
C THR A 130 53.85 -4.63 22.71
N SER A 131 54.94 -4.04 23.21
CA SER A 131 55.56 -4.48 24.47
C SER A 131 54.64 -4.38 25.69
N GLN A 132 53.69 -3.44 25.65
CA GLN A 132 52.72 -3.18 26.72
C GLN A 132 51.47 -4.05 26.62
N MET A 133 51.34 -4.84 25.56
CA MET A 133 50.20 -5.72 25.32
C MET A 133 50.46 -7.13 25.85
N THR A 134 49.38 -7.84 26.16
CA THR A 134 49.42 -9.29 26.39
C THR A 134 49.82 -10.02 25.12
N THR A 135 50.32 -11.25 25.24
CA THR A 135 50.66 -12.05 24.05
C THR A 135 49.47 -12.27 23.12
N ALA A 136 48.27 -12.48 23.65
CA ALA A 136 47.07 -12.64 22.83
C ALA A 136 46.73 -11.36 22.04
N GLU A 137 46.81 -10.18 22.68
CA GLU A 137 46.60 -8.89 22.01
C GLU A 137 47.66 -8.60 20.95
N ARG A 138 48.93 -8.95 21.22
CA ARG A 138 50.02 -8.83 20.25
C ARG A 138 49.79 -9.68 19.01
N GLU A 139 49.39 -10.94 19.19
CA GLU A 139 49.08 -11.86 18.09
C GLU A 139 47.90 -11.33 17.28
N ALA A 140 46.83 -10.86 17.92
CA ALA A 140 45.69 -10.27 17.22
C ALA A 140 46.06 -9.02 16.41
N ALA A 141 46.90 -8.14 16.96
CA ALA A 141 47.38 -6.95 16.25
C ALA A 141 48.30 -7.31 15.08
N ALA A 142 49.19 -8.30 15.23
CA ALA A 142 50.01 -8.82 14.13
C ALA A 142 49.15 -9.46 13.03
N ASP A 143 48.15 -10.27 13.39
CA ASP A 143 47.24 -10.88 12.42
C ASP A 143 46.48 -9.82 11.61
N ALA A 144 46.09 -8.71 12.24
CA ALA A 144 45.46 -7.57 11.56
C ALA A 144 46.39 -6.90 10.54
N VAL A 145 47.65 -6.66 10.91
CA VAL A 145 48.67 -6.13 9.98
C VAL A 145 48.94 -7.11 8.84
N ALA A 146 49.04 -8.41 9.14
CA ALA A 146 49.30 -9.43 8.13
C ALA A 146 48.16 -9.53 7.10
N ARG A 147 46.89 -9.52 7.54
CA ARG A 147 45.73 -9.47 6.64
C ARG A 147 45.72 -8.21 5.78
N TRP A 148 45.99 -7.04 6.37
CA TRP A 148 46.06 -5.78 5.63
C TRP A 148 47.16 -5.78 4.57
N ASN A 149 48.36 -6.25 4.93
CA ASN A 149 49.47 -6.33 4.01
C ASN A 149 49.20 -7.32 2.87
N ALA A 150 48.58 -8.46 3.17
CA ALA A 150 48.16 -9.43 2.15
C ALA A 150 47.15 -8.83 1.17
N ALA A 151 46.21 -8.01 1.64
CA ALA A 151 45.25 -7.32 0.77
C ALA A 151 45.91 -6.25 -0.11
N LEU A 152 46.85 -5.45 0.41
CA LEU A 152 47.61 -4.48 -0.39
C LEU A 152 48.46 -5.18 -1.45
N ASN A 153 49.16 -6.24 -1.06
CA ASN A 153 49.96 -7.06 -1.97
C ASN A 153 49.10 -7.65 -3.12
N ALA A 154 47.89 -8.12 -2.79
CA ALA A 154 46.96 -8.62 -3.79
C ALA A 154 46.48 -7.52 -4.78
N ASP A 155 46.25 -6.29 -4.29
CA ASP A 155 45.88 -5.14 -5.14
C ASP A 155 47.04 -4.70 -6.05
N ASP A 156 48.26 -4.74 -5.54
CA ASP A 156 49.49 -4.41 -6.28
C ASP A 156 49.96 -5.54 -7.23
N GLY A 157 49.28 -6.70 -7.23
CA GLY A 157 49.65 -7.86 -8.04
C GLY A 157 50.92 -8.59 -7.57
N ASN A 158 51.41 -8.28 -6.37
CA ASN A 158 52.56 -8.91 -5.75
C ASN A 158 52.09 -10.13 -4.93
N VAL A 159 52.39 -11.34 -5.40
CA VAL A 159 52.01 -12.59 -4.73
C VAL A 159 53.07 -13.07 -3.73
N GLU A 160 53.98 -12.20 -3.25
CA GLU A 160 54.93 -12.61 -2.22
C GLU A 160 54.18 -12.79 -0.88
N GLU A 161 53.95 -14.06 -0.54
CA GLU A 161 53.08 -14.56 0.55
C GLU A 161 53.69 -14.46 1.97
N GLY A 162 54.67 -13.58 2.17
CA GLY A 162 55.37 -13.46 3.44
C GLY A 162 54.64 -12.61 4.47
N GLU A 163 54.60 -13.09 5.72
CA GLU A 163 54.40 -12.18 6.85
C GLU A 163 55.55 -11.16 6.89
N PRO A 164 55.27 -9.85 7.10
CA PRO A 164 56.33 -8.86 7.19
C PRO A 164 57.38 -9.19 8.26
N ASP A 165 58.65 -9.00 7.92
CA ASP A 165 59.76 -9.25 8.84
C ASP A 165 59.63 -8.41 10.12
N GLY A 166 59.88 -9.06 11.27
CA GLY A 166 59.82 -8.43 12.59
C GLY A 166 58.41 -8.10 13.09
N LEU A 167 57.34 -8.48 12.36
CA LEU A 167 55.97 -8.27 12.80
C LEU A 167 55.67 -8.96 14.14
N ARG A 168 56.20 -10.18 14.34
CA ARG A 168 56.06 -10.95 15.58
C ARG A 168 57.38 -11.11 16.35
N TRP A 169 58.09 -10.00 16.55
CA TRP A 169 59.41 -9.96 17.22
C TRP A 169 59.49 -10.69 18.57
N TRP A 170 58.38 -10.83 19.30
CA TRP A 170 58.33 -11.54 20.58
C TRP A 170 58.45 -13.07 20.44
N ARG A 171 58.39 -13.62 19.23
CA ARG A 171 58.63 -15.04 18.95
C ARG A 171 60.12 -15.34 18.76
N ASP A 172 60.92 -14.34 18.42
CA ASP A 172 62.35 -14.49 18.12
C ASP A 172 63.22 -14.52 19.38
N ASP A 173 62.70 -14.05 20.51
CA ASP A 173 63.39 -14.02 21.81
C ASP A 173 63.25 -15.35 22.60
N ARG A 174 62.88 -16.48 21.95
CA ARG A 174 62.68 -17.81 22.58
C ARG A 174 63.72 -18.84 22.19
#